data_AF-A0A7C7UDS5-F1
#
_entry.id   AF-A0A7C7UDS5-F1
#
_cell.length_a   1.000
_cell.length_b   1.000
_cell.length_c   1.000
_cell.angle_alpha   90.00
_cell.angle_beta   90.00
_cell.angle_gamma   90.00
#
_symmetry.space_group_name_H-M   'P 1'
#
loop_
_entity.id
_entity.type
_entity.pdbx_description
1 polymer ?
#
loop_
_entity_poly.entity_id
_entity_poly.type
_entity_poly.pdbx_seq_one_letter_code
_entity_poly.pdbx_strand_id
1 'polypeptide(L)'
;EAGQERFLALHAQLAEVLQAARDQLNARHTLAVNRAWYRAGARYLDHYQRIKREQRLLDFTDLEWNTYLLLNEGDNSRWVQYKLDSRIEHLLIDEFQDTNPTQWHLIRPLLEEMAGSQAGEARSVFPVGDAKQSIYRFRRAEPRLFDNAARWLRQHLDAATCPLNKSWRSSPAVIAFVNRLFGSEPLHERLSHFEPHTVQHEERWGRVCPLPLAREPEEAPEPEPNGLRNPLRRPRPESRSRRYVIEAETIATTIRQLIDERVAIEADDGPRPVRYGDILILARNRTHIGPYEQALRQAGIPYQGAERGTLLDSLEVRDMVNLLHWLGSPQDNLALAGILRSPLFDASDADLMQLAAGTGSWLDRLEALSPPPGSPLARARRWLGAWREAAGSIPVHDLLDRIYSQGNV
;
A
#
# COMPACT_ATOMS: atom_id res chain seq x y z
N GLU A 1 -59.70 -11.22 31.35
CA GLU A 1 -59.39 -10.34 30.19
C GLU A 1 -58.84 -8.98 30.64
N ALA A 2 -59.59 -8.15 31.37
CA ALA A 2 -59.11 -6.82 31.82
C ALA A 2 -57.78 -6.80 32.62
N GLY A 3 -57.49 -7.83 33.42
CA GLY A 3 -56.22 -7.93 34.17
C GLY A 3 -55.01 -8.25 33.28
N GLN A 4 -55.20 -8.99 32.20
CA GLN A 4 -54.14 -9.38 31.26
C GLN A 4 -53.76 -8.19 30.37
N GLU A 5 -54.74 -7.44 29.88
CA GLU A 5 -54.49 -6.20 29.11
C GLU A 5 -53.76 -5.17 29.96
N ARG A 6 -54.17 -4.98 31.23
CA ARG A 6 -53.49 -4.09 32.16
C ARG A 6 -52.04 -4.52 32.43
N PHE A 7 -51.79 -5.82 32.57
CA PHE A 7 -50.43 -6.35 32.74
C PHE A 7 -49.56 -6.06 31.51
N LEU A 8 -50.05 -6.34 30.30
CA LEU A 8 -49.31 -6.09 29.06
C LEU A 8 -49.04 -4.60 28.84
N ALA A 9 -50.02 -3.74 29.12
CA ALA A 9 -49.86 -2.29 29.04
C ALA A 9 -48.82 -1.77 30.05
N LEU A 10 -48.86 -2.24 31.30
CA LEU A 10 -47.89 -1.85 32.32
C LEU A 10 -46.49 -2.36 31.99
N HIS A 11 -46.38 -3.59 31.49
CA HIS A 11 -45.11 -4.17 31.04
C HIS A 11 -44.51 -3.36 29.89
N ALA A 12 -45.30 -3.00 28.87
CA ALA A 12 -44.83 -2.17 27.76
C ALA A 12 -44.35 -0.79 28.24
N GLN A 13 -45.15 -0.12 29.09
CA GLN A 13 -44.79 1.18 29.64
C GLN A 13 -43.51 1.13 30.48
N LEU A 14 -43.35 0.12 31.34
CA LEU A 14 -42.13 -0.06 32.14
C LEU A 14 -40.93 -0.39 31.26
N ALA A 15 -41.10 -1.21 30.22
CA ALA A 15 -40.04 -1.54 29.27
C ALA A 15 -39.57 -0.29 28.51
N GLU A 16 -40.48 0.58 28.05
CA GLU A 16 -40.15 1.85 27.41
C GLU A 16 -39.39 2.79 28.34
N VAL A 17 -39.82 2.92 29.61
CA VAL A 17 -39.13 3.75 30.60
C VAL A 17 -37.72 3.22 30.88
N LEU A 18 -37.56 1.90 31.01
CA LEU A 18 -36.25 1.27 31.22
C LEU A 18 -35.33 1.42 30.01
N GLN A 19 -35.86 1.27 28.79
CA GLN A 19 -35.11 1.51 27.55
C GLN A 19 -34.66 2.98 27.46
N ALA A 20 -35.55 3.94 27.70
CA ALA A 20 -35.20 5.36 27.69
C ALA A 20 -34.14 5.71 28.75
N ALA A 21 -34.25 5.15 29.96
CA ALA A 21 -33.23 5.33 31.00
C ALA A 21 -31.88 4.71 30.61
N ARG A 22 -31.90 3.51 29.99
CA ARG A 22 -30.69 2.84 29.48
C ARG A 22 -30.03 3.67 28.39
N ASP A 23 -30.80 4.22 27.45
CA ASP A 23 -30.30 5.06 26.37
C ASP A 23 -29.69 6.36 26.89
N GLN A 24 -30.31 7.00 27.88
CA GLN A 24 -29.72 8.17 28.55
C GLN A 24 -28.41 7.84 29.27
N LEU A 25 -28.32 6.70 29.95
CA LEU A 25 -27.09 6.23 30.59
C LEU A 25 -26.00 5.93 29.56
N ASN A 26 -26.35 5.25 28.47
CA ASN A 26 -25.43 4.97 27.37
C ASN A 26 -24.93 6.28 26.73
N ALA A 27 -25.80 7.27 26.49
CA ALA A 27 -25.42 8.56 25.94
C ALA A 27 -24.44 9.32 26.86
N ARG A 28 -24.69 9.32 28.17
CA ARG A 28 -23.77 9.92 29.17
C ARG A 28 -22.43 9.20 29.20
N HIS A 29 -22.44 7.87 29.14
CA HIS A 29 -21.21 7.07 29.09
C HIS A 29 -20.42 7.36 27.81
N THR A 30 -21.08 7.36 26.64
CA THR A 30 -20.47 7.73 25.36
C THR A 30 -19.85 9.12 25.40
N LEU A 31 -20.54 10.11 25.98
CA LEU A 31 -19.99 11.46 26.14
C LEU A 31 -18.74 11.47 27.03
N ALA A 32 -18.78 10.78 28.17
CA ALA A 32 -17.65 10.69 29.09
C ALA A 32 -16.43 10.03 28.42
N VAL A 33 -16.66 8.91 27.73
CA VAL A 33 -15.63 8.19 26.97
C VAL A 33 -15.08 9.08 25.86
N ASN A 34 -15.91 9.67 25.00
CA ASN A 34 -15.46 10.54 23.92
C ASN A 34 -14.64 11.72 24.45
N ARG A 35 -15.05 12.35 25.56
CA ARG A 35 -14.29 13.44 26.19
C ARG A 35 -12.92 12.98 26.67
N ALA A 36 -12.84 11.79 27.27
CA ALA A 36 -11.56 11.20 27.67
C ALA A 36 -10.67 10.92 26.46
N TRP A 37 -11.24 10.34 25.39
CA TRP A 37 -10.55 10.08 24.13
C TRP A 37 -10.02 11.36 23.47
N TYR A 38 -10.83 12.42 23.37
CA TYR A 38 -10.37 13.71 22.81
C TYR A 38 -9.23 14.32 23.63
N ARG A 39 -9.31 14.27 24.97
CA ARG A 39 -8.24 14.78 25.83
C ARG A 39 -6.95 13.98 25.66
N ALA A 40 -7.03 12.65 25.68
CA ALA A 40 -5.88 11.79 25.49
C ALA A 40 -5.28 11.95 24.08
N GLY A 41 -6.12 11.96 23.05
CA GLY A 41 -5.73 12.14 21.66
C GLY A 41 -5.05 13.49 21.40
N ALA A 42 -5.59 14.59 21.95
CA ALA A 42 -4.97 15.91 21.83
C ALA A 42 -3.58 15.93 22.50
N ARG A 43 -3.45 15.40 23.72
CA ARG A 43 -2.15 15.32 24.40
C ARG A 43 -1.16 14.42 23.67
N TYR A 44 -1.62 13.33 23.08
CA TYR A 44 -0.81 12.47 22.24
C TYR A 44 -0.28 13.22 21.02
N LEU A 45 -1.15 13.94 20.29
CA LEU A 45 -0.76 14.72 19.12
C LEU A 45 0.24 15.83 19.48
N ASP A 46 0.03 16.55 20.57
CA ASP A 46 0.97 17.57 21.06
C ASP A 46 2.35 16.96 21.33
N HIS A 47 2.38 15.81 21.99
CA HIS A 47 3.62 15.13 22.32
C HIS A 47 4.33 14.59 21.07
N TYR A 48 3.58 14.00 20.13
CA TYR A 48 4.09 13.52 18.85
C TYR A 48 4.70 14.67 18.04
N GLN A 49 4.00 15.80 17.93
CA GLN A 49 4.50 16.98 17.24
C GLN A 49 5.73 17.59 17.92
N ARG A 50 5.78 17.58 19.26
CA ARG A 50 6.98 18.01 20.01
C ARG A 50 8.20 17.15 19.68
N ILE A 51 8.06 15.82 19.69
CA ILE A 51 9.16 14.90 19.34
C ILE A 51 9.66 15.17 17.92
N LYS A 52 8.75 15.31 16.95
CA LYS A 52 9.13 15.62 15.56
C LYS A 52 9.93 16.92 15.46
N ARG A 53 9.52 17.98 16.15
CA ARG A 53 10.24 19.26 16.17
C ARG A 53 11.62 19.15 16.81
N GLU A 54 11.74 18.43 17.92
CA GLU A 54 13.02 18.18 18.60
C GLU A 54 14.00 17.44 17.69
N GLN A 55 13.50 16.52 16.86
CA GLN A 55 14.28 15.78 15.87
C GLN A 55 14.40 16.48 14.51
N ARG A 56 13.77 17.66 14.34
CA ARG A 56 13.72 18.43 13.08
C ARG A 56 13.13 17.63 11.90
N LEU A 57 12.12 16.82 12.17
CA LEU A 57 11.42 16.00 11.19
C LEU A 57 10.09 16.63 10.78
N LEU A 58 9.72 16.40 9.52
CA LEU A 58 8.39 16.69 8.96
C LEU A 58 7.90 15.42 8.28
N ASP A 59 6.66 15.02 8.55
CA ASP A 59 5.97 13.98 7.80
C ASP A 59 5.19 14.58 6.61
N PHE A 60 4.63 13.73 5.75
CA PHE A 60 3.88 14.18 4.58
C PHE A 60 2.67 15.07 4.94
N THR A 61 2.03 14.83 6.10
CA THR A 61 0.89 15.64 6.54
C THR A 61 1.37 17.01 7.03
N ASP A 62 2.51 17.06 7.72
CA ASP A 62 3.12 18.32 8.14
C ASP A 62 3.55 19.16 6.93
N LEU A 63 4.05 18.54 5.86
CA LEU A 63 4.40 19.27 4.63
C LEU A 63 3.16 19.94 4.03
N GLU A 64 2.04 19.23 3.90
CA GLU A 64 0.79 19.81 3.43
C GLU A 64 0.30 20.92 4.37
N TRP A 65 0.20 20.64 5.66
CA TRP A 65 -0.37 21.57 6.64
C TRP A 65 0.50 22.81 6.86
N ASN A 66 1.81 22.66 7.03
CA ASN A 66 2.69 23.80 7.24
C ASN A 66 2.82 24.65 5.97
N THR A 67 2.72 24.06 4.78
CA THR A 67 2.66 24.83 3.53
C THR A 67 1.34 25.59 3.43
N TYR A 68 0.22 24.97 3.80
CA TYR A 68 -1.05 25.67 3.93
C TYR A 68 -0.93 26.87 4.86
N LEU A 69 -0.41 26.67 6.09
CA LEU A 69 -0.18 27.75 7.05
C LEU A 69 0.74 28.82 6.48
N LEU A 70 1.87 28.46 5.87
CA LEU A 70 2.82 29.41 5.29
C LEU A 70 2.20 30.28 4.20
N LEU A 71 1.31 29.71 3.39
CA LEU A 71 0.65 30.40 2.29
C LEU A 71 -0.62 31.13 2.69
N ASN A 72 -1.32 30.71 3.75
CA ASN A 72 -2.64 31.23 4.11
C ASN A 72 -2.68 31.99 5.44
N GLU A 73 -1.76 31.70 6.35
CA GLU A 73 -1.76 32.20 7.73
C GLU A 73 -0.43 32.90 8.09
N GLY A 74 -0.54 34.04 8.78
CA GLY A 74 0.60 34.78 9.33
C GLY A 74 1.12 35.92 8.45
N ASP A 75 2.00 36.72 9.05
CA ASP A 75 2.46 38.01 8.49
C ASP A 75 3.27 37.85 7.20
N ASN A 76 3.95 36.71 7.04
CA ASN A 76 4.80 36.43 5.88
C ASN A 76 4.05 35.82 4.69
N SER A 77 2.77 35.45 4.86
CA SER A 77 1.97 34.79 3.80
C SER A 77 1.99 35.58 2.50
N ARG A 78 1.70 36.89 2.57
CA ARG A 78 1.73 37.81 1.41
C ARG A 78 3.10 37.90 0.77
N TRP A 79 4.18 37.87 1.55
CA TRP A 79 5.54 37.90 1.00
C TRP A 79 5.90 36.61 0.27
N VAL A 80 5.49 35.46 0.81
CA VAL A 80 5.68 34.16 0.15
C VAL A 80 4.84 34.08 -1.11
N GLN A 81 3.56 34.47 -1.06
CA GLN A 81 2.68 34.57 -2.21
C GLN A 81 3.30 35.46 -3.29
N TYR A 82 3.71 36.68 -2.97
CA TYR A 82 4.38 37.59 -3.91
C TYR A 82 5.63 36.97 -4.56
N LYS A 83 6.45 36.25 -3.79
CA LYS A 83 7.62 35.55 -4.34
C LYS A 83 7.24 34.43 -5.31
N LEU A 84 6.22 33.65 -4.99
CA LEU A 84 5.74 32.58 -5.86
C LEU A 84 5.05 33.13 -7.10
N ASP A 85 4.26 34.19 -6.91
CA ASP A 85 3.55 34.93 -7.95
C ASP A 85 4.50 35.39 -9.05
N SER A 86 5.62 36.03 -8.67
CA SER A 86 6.64 36.50 -9.61
C SER A 86 7.33 35.39 -10.43
N ARG A 87 7.06 34.11 -10.15
CA ARG A 87 7.72 32.96 -10.80
C ARG A 87 6.75 32.02 -11.51
N ILE A 88 5.47 32.01 -11.14
CA ILE A 88 4.49 31.03 -11.63
C ILE A 88 3.50 31.75 -12.53
N GLU A 89 3.75 31.69 -13.84
CA GLU A 89 2.83 32.22 -14.86
C GLU A 89 1.74 31.19 -15.20
N HIS A 90 2.10 29.91 -15.24
CA HIS A 90 1.19 28.82 -15.63
C HIS A 90 1.12 27.74 -14.56
N LEU A 91 -0.09 27.42 -14.10
CA LEU A 91 -0.33 26.37 -13.12
C LEU A 91 -1.09 25.20 -13.78
N LEU A 92 -0.42 24.07 -13.92
CA LEU A 92 -1.01 22.83 -14.44
C LEU A 92 -1.20 21.86 -13.29
N ILE A 93 -2.40 21.30 -13.14
CA ILE A 93 -2.73 20.37 -12.07
C ILE A 93 -3.31 19.12 -12.72
N ASP A 94 -2.58 18.01 -12.70
CA ASP A 94 -3.07 16.73 -13.19
C ASP A 94 -3.76 15.95 -12.05
N GLU A 95 -4.58 14.97 -12.41
CA GLU A 95 -5.32 14.09 -11.48
C GLU A 95 -6.11 14.85 -10.40
N PHE A 96 -6.74 15.97 -10.76
CA PHE A 96 -7.39 16.87 -9.80
C PHE A 96 -8.48 16.17 -8.97
N GLN A 97 -9.09 15.09 -9.47
CA GLN A 97 -10.08 14.30 -8.73
C GLN A 97 -9.54 13.69 -7.43
N ASP A 98 -8.23 13.52 -7.31
CA ASP A 98 -7.58 12.96 -6.12
C ASP A 98 -7.17 14.03 -5.09
N THR A 99 -7.49 15.29 -5.37
CA THR A 99 -7.21 16.43 -4.48
C THR A 99 -8.09 16.38 -3.24
N ASN A 100 -7.48 16.66 -2.08
CA ASN A 100 -8.20 16.80 -0.81
C ASN A 100 -8.52 18.29 -0.50
N PRO A 101 -9.47 18.58 0.43
CA PRO A 101 -9.82 19.96 0.75
C PRO A 101 -8.64 20.82 1.24
N THR A 102 -7.70 20.25 1.99
CA THR A 102 -6.50 20.97 2.47
C THR A 102 -5.62 21.39 1.30
N GLN A 103 -5.39 20.52 0.32
CA GLN A 103 -4.61 20.81 -0.88
C GLN A 103 -5.28 21.89 -1.74
N TRP A 104 -6.62 21.86 -1.87
CA TRP A 104 -7.35 22.94 -2.53
C TRP A 104 -7.17 24.29 -1.82
N HIS A 105 -7.34 24.31 -0.50
CA HIS A 105 -7.14 25.51 0.29
C HIS A 105 -5.69 25.99 0.28
N LEU A 106 -4.72 25.08 0.13
CA LEU A 106 -3.31 25.40 -0.02
C LEU A 106 -3.04 26.16 -1.32
N ILE A 107 -3.60 25.74 -2.46
CA ILE A 107 -3.35 26.37 -3.76
C ILE A 107 -4.21 27.62 -4.01
N ARG A 108 -5.34 27.76 -3.30
CA ARG A 108 -6.33 28.81 -3.54
C ARG A 108 -5.76 30.24 -3.50
N PRO A 109 -4.86 30.64 -2.58
CA PRO A 109 -4.29 31.98 -2.60
C PRO A 109 -3.49 32.29 -3.87
N LEU A 110 -2.78 31.29 -4.42
CA LEU A 110 -2.07 31.46 -5.69
C LEU A 110 -3.06 31.68 -6.84
N LEU A 111 -4.18 30.94 -6.83
CA LEU A 111 -5.24 31.14 -7.81
C LEU A 111 -5.91 32.52 -7.68
N GLU A 112 -6.11 33.01 -6.46
CA GLU A 112 -6.68 34.34 -6.17
C GLU A 112 -5.77 35.47 -6.65
N GLU A 113 -4.46 35.37 -6.43
CA GLU A 113 -3.48 36.33 -6.97
C GLU A 113 -3.45 36.31 -8.51
N MET A 114 -3.46 35.12 -9.13
CA MET A 114 -3.55 35.00 -10.59
C MET A 114 -4.84 35.64 -11.13
N ALA A 115 -5.96 35.54 -10.41
CA ALA A 115 -7.23 36.17 -10.78
C ALA A 115 -7.22 37.70 -10.60
N GLY A 116 -6.38 38.22 -9.69
CA GLY A 116 -6.18 39.66 -9.48
C GLY A 116 -5.23 40.33 -10.46
N SER A 117 -4.51 39.57 -11.29
CA SER A 117 -3.55 40.10 -12.26
C SER A 117 -4.22 40.95 -13.35
N GLN A 118 -3.53 41.99 -13.83
CA GLN A 118 -4.09 42.92 -14.82
C GLN A 118 -4.26 42.24 -16.19
N ALA A 119 -5.30 42.64 -16.93
CA ALA A 119 -5.55 42.22 -18.30
C ALA A 119 -4.31 42.51 -19.19
N GLY A 120 -3.57 41.45 -19.53
CA GLY A 120 -2.33 41.54 -20.33
C GLY A 120 -1.19 40.65 -19.83
N GLU A 121 -1.21 40.22 -18.57
CA GLU A 121 -0.29 39.18 -18.08
C GLU A 121 -0.79 37.80 -18.52
N ALA A 122 0.05 37.04 -19.22
CA ALA A 122 -0.29 35.72 -19.77
C ALA A 122 -0.29 34.64 -18.67
N ARG A 123 -1.16 34.77 -17.67
CA ARG A 123 -1.31 33.78 -16.60
C ARG A 123 -2.41 32.78 -16.93
N SER A 124 -2.19 31.50 -16.64
CA SER A 124 -3.19 30.46 -16.91
C SER A 124 -3.21 29.34 -15.90
N VAL A 125 -4.40 28.81 -15.63
CA VAL A 125 -4.61 27.64 -14.77
C VAL A 125 -5.28 26.54 -15.59
N PHE A 126 -4.72 25.34 -15.54
CA PHE A 126 -5.18 24.19 -16.32
C PHE A 126 -5.26 22.92 -15.45
N PRO A 127 -6.37 22.72 -14.72
CA PRO A 127 -6.62 21.49 -13.99
C PRO A 127 -7.20 20.44 -14.92
N VAL A 128 -6.66 19.23 -14.86
CA VAL A 128 -7.07 18.04 -15.59
C VAL A 128 -7.47 16.97 -14.58
N GLY A 129 -8.53 16.24 -14.88
CA GLY A 129 -8.93 15.11 -14.05
C GLY A 129 -10.21 14.46 -14.54
N ASP A 130 -10.51 13.31 -13.94
CA ASP A 130 -11.71 12.54 -14.22
C ASP A 130 -12.35 12.08 -12.90
N ALA A 131 -13.49 12.65 -12.55
CA ALA A 131 -14.23 12.27 -11.33
C ALA A 131 -14.56 10.77 -11.27
N LYS A 132 -14.71 10.09 -12.43
CA LYS A 132 -14.96 8.64 -12.51
C LYS A 132 -13.77 7.81 -12.00
N GLN A 133 -12.57 8.38 -12.01
CA GLN A 133 -11.32 7.72 -11.64
C GLN A 133 -10.86 8.02 -10.20
N SER A 134 -11.64 8.78 -9.42
CA SER A 134 -11.30 9.03 -8.01
C SER A 134 -11.41 7.77 -7.17
N ILE A 135 -10.26 7.12 -6.93
CA ILE A 135 -10.14 5.91 -6.12
C ILE A 135 -9.43 6.15 -4.77
N TYR A 136 -8.99 7.38 -4.50
CA TYR A 136 -8.21 7.73 -3.30
C TYR A 136 -9.04 8.34 -2.15
N ARG A 137 -10.34 8.06 -2.05
CA ARG A 137 -11.21 8.57 -0.96
C ARG A 137 -10.68 8.26 0.45
N PHE A 138 -9.97 7.14 0.63
CA PHE A 138 -9.33 6.79 1.90
C PHE A 138 -8.21 7.76 2.32
N ARG A 139 -7.66 8.53 1.38
CA ARG A 139 -6.74 9.66 1.62
C ARG A 139 -7.45 11.01 1.72
N ARG A 140 -8.78 11.00 1.89
CA ARG A 140 -9.65 12.19 1.95
C ARG A 140 -9.76 12.98 0.63
N ALA A 141 -9.45 12.35 -0.51
CA ALA A 141 -9.84 12.89 -1.80
C ALA A 141 -11.37 13.04 -1.87
N GLU A 142 -11.84 14.18 -2.38
CA GLU A 142 -13.26 14.52 -2.45
C GLU A 142 -13.67 14.86 -3.90
N PRO A 143 -14.33 13.95 -4.63
CA PRO A 143 -14.72 14.17 -6.02
C PRO A 143 -15.55 15.45 -6.22
N ARG A 144 -16.38 15.83 -5.23
CA ARG A 144 -17.20 17.05 -5.28
C ARG A 144 -16.36 18.32 -5.36
N LEU A 145 -15.10 18.25 -4.96
CA LEU A 145 -14.15 19.35 -5.07
C LEU A 145 -13.90 19.75 -6.53
N PHE A 146 -13.94 18.79 -7.46
CA PHE A 146 -13.76 19.03 -8.88
C PHE A 146 -14.79 20.04 -9.40
N ASP A 147 -16.08 19.83 -9.11
CA ASP A 147 -17.16 20.73 -9.51
C ASP A 147 -17.09 22.10 -8.80
N ASN A 148 -16.65 22.11 -7.54
CA ASN A 148 -16.46 23.35 -6.79
C ASN A 148 -15.32 24.18 -7.40
N ALA A 149 -14.19 23.56 -7.72
CA ALA A 149 -13.05 24.20 -8.34
C ALA A 149 -13.42 24.69 -9.76
N ALA A 150 -14.09 23.88 -10.57
CA ALA A 150 -14.54 24.28 -11.90
C ALA A 150 -15.51 25.47 -11.88
N ARG A 151 -16.38 25.57 -10.87
CA ARG A 151 -17.25 26.74 -10.67
C ARG A 151 -16.45 27.97 -10.22
N TRP A 152 -15.52 27.79 -9.29
CA TRP A 152 -14.68 28.88 -8.80
C TRP A 152 -13.81 29.47 -9.93
N LEU A 153 -13.15 28.62 -10.72
CA LEU A 153 -12.32 29.03 -11.86
C LEU A 153 -13.14 29.75 -12.95
N ARG A 154 -14.35 29.28 -13.25
CA ARG A 154 -15.28 29.98 -14.15
C ARG A 154 -15.63 31.39 -13.67
N GLN A 155 -15.84 31.55 -12.36
CA GLN A 155 -16.26 32.82 -11.78
C GLN A 155 -15.12 33.85 -11.68
N HIS A 156 -13.87 33.41 -11.46
CA HIS A 156 -12.75 34.31 -11.15
C HIS A 156 -11.70 34.42 -12.26
N LEU A 157 -11.62 33.42 -13.16
CA LEU A 157 -10.58 33.33 -14.19
C LEU A 157 -11.15 33.14 -15.61
N ASP A 158 -12.46 33.30 -15.80
CA ASP A 158 -13.16 33.07 -17.07
C ASP A 158 -12.82 31.70 -17.70
N ALA A 159 -12.57 30.69 -16.85
CA ALA A 159 -12.10 29.39 -17.29
C ALA A 159 -13.17 28.63 -18.07
N ALA A 160 -12.80 27.98 -19.17
CA ALA A 160 -13.68 27.09 -19.91
C ALA A 160 -13.54 25.63 -19.44
N THR A 161 -14.64 24.86 -19.52
CA THR A 161 -14.62 23.41 -19.31
C THR A 161 -14.59 22.71 -20.66
N CYS A 162 -13.58 21.86 -20.88
CA CYS A 162 -13.40 21.11 -22.13
C CYS A 162 -13.57 19.60 -21.86
N PRO A 163 -14.75 19.01 -22.12
CA PRO A 163 -14.94 17.57 -21.95
C PRO A 163 -14.17 16.79 -23.02
N LEU A 164 -13.39 15.79 -22.58
CA LEU A 164 -12.59 14.93 -23.45
C LEU A 164 -13.15 13.49 -23.45
N ASN A 165 -14.28 13.30 -24.13
CA ASN A 165 -14.96 12.01 -24.19
C ASN A 165 -14.41 11.05 -25.26
N LYS A 166 -13.29 11.39 -25.91
CA LYS A 166 -12.68 10.59 -26.98
C LYS A 166 -11.43 9.88 -26.48
N SER A 167 -11.45 8.55 -26.50
CA SER A 167 -10.32 7.71 -26.11
C SER A 167 -9.34 7.53 -27.27
N TRP A 168 -8.08 7.87 -27.00
CA TRP A 168 -6.93 7.62 -27.87
C TRP A 168 -6.17 6.35 -27.48
N ARG A 169 -6.54 5.73 -26.35
CA ARG A 169 -5.81 4.60 -25.75
C ARG A 169 -6.44 3.25 -26.11
N SER A 170 -7.76 3.17 -26.02
CA SER A 170 -8.46 1.88 -26.02
C SER A 170 -9.10 1.56 -27.37
N SER A 171 -9.21 0.26 -27.68
CA SER A 171 -9.91 -0.25 -28.86
C SER A 171 -11.44 -0.09 -28.73
N PRO A 172 -12.19 -0.12 -29.85
CA PRO A 172 -13.66 -0.05 -29.84
C PRO A 172 -14.29 -1.13 -28.97
N ALA A 173 -13.73 -2.35 -28.94
CA ALA A 173 -14.25 -3.45 -28.13
C ALA A 173 -14.22 -3.14 -26.63
N VAL A 174 -13.14 -2.52 -26.13
CA VAL A 174 -12.99 -2.15 -24.71
C VAL A 174 -13.94 -1.00 -24.37
N ILE A 175 -14.01 0.04 -25.22
CA ILE A 175 -14.89 1.19 -24.98
C ILE A 175 -16.36 0.80 -25.04
N ALA A 176 -16.76 -0.07 -25.98
CA ALA A 176 -18.11 -0.60 -26.05
C ALA A 176 -18.48 -1.42 -24.80
N PHE A 177 -17.53 -2.18 -24.25
CA PHE A 177 -17.74 -2.90 -22.99
C PHE A 177 -17.92 -1.94 -21.80
N VAL A 178 -17.02 -0.96 -21.64
CA VAL A 178 -17.09 0.04 -20.57
C VAL A 178 -18.39 0.84 -20.64
N ASN A 179 -18.78 1.32 -21.82
CA ASN A 179 -20.02 2.07 -22.01
C ASN A 179 -21.25 1.23 -21.68
N ARG A 180 -21.29 -0.05 -22.06
CA ARG A 180 -22.40 -0.95 -21.69
C ARG A 180 -22.45 -1.20 -20.18
N LEU A 181 -21.30 -1.41 -19.56
CA LEU A 181 -21.21 -1.74 -18.14
C LEU A 181 -21.67 -0.57 -17.25
N PHE A 182 -21.19 0.64 -17.52
CA PHE A 182 -21.50 1.83 -16.71
C PHE A 182 -22.72 2.62 -17.18
N GLY A 183 -23.20 2.37 -18.40
CA GLY A 183 -24.46 2.92 -18.91
C GLY A 183 -25.70 2.08 -18.54
N SER A 184 -25.52 0.92 -17.92
CA SER A 184 -26.62 0.04 -17.50
C SER A 184 -26.78 0.03 -15.98
N GLU A 185 -28.01 -0.19 -15.51
CA GLU A 185 -28.27 -0.39 -14.07
C GLU A 185 -27.71 -1.72 -13.57
N PRO A 186 -27.29 -1.81 -12.28
CA PRO A 186 -27.35 -0.78 -11.23
C PRO A 186 -26.09 0.11 -11.15
N LEU A 187 -25.17 0.00 -12.11
CA LEU A 187 -23.91 0.74 -12.07
C LEU A 187 -24.06 2.20 -12.48
N HIS A 188 -25.02 2.48 -13.36
CA HIS A 188 -25.32 3.85 -13.76
C HIS A 188 -25.81 4.71 -12.59
N GLU A 189 -26.71 4.20 -11.73
CA GLU A 189 -27.12 4.88 -10.49
C GLU A 189 -25.93 5.30 -9.61
N ARG A 190 -24.87 4.48 -9.56
CA ARG A 190 -23.67 4.75 -8.74
C ARG A 190 -22.71 5.75 -9.37
N LEU A 191 -22.78 5.91 -10.69
CA LEU A 191 -21.96 6.82 -11.49
C LEU A 191 -22.87 7.62 -12.42
N SER A 192 -23.79 8.37 -11.84
CA SER A 192 -24.85 9.11 -12.55
C SER A 192 -24.32 10.15 -13.55
N HIS A 193 -23.06 10.56 -13.42
CA HIS A 193 -22.37 11.48 -14.33
C HIS A 193 -21.57 10.76 -15.42
N PHE A 194 -21.78 9.46 -15.62
CA PHE A 194 -21.10 8.71 -16.65
C PHE A 194 -21.59 9.12 -18.04
N GLU A 195 -20.70 9.75 -18.81
CA GLU A 195 -20.89 10.01 -20.23
C GLU A 195 -20.22 8.91 -21.07
N PRO A 196 -20.91 8.33 -22.07
CA PRO A 196 -20.32 7.35 -22.97
C PRO A 196 -19.11 7.91 -23.74
N HIS A 197 -18.05 7.12 -23.84
CA HIS A 197 -16.85 7.51 -24.55
C HIS A 197 -16.90 7.06 -26.01
N THR A 198 -16.26 7.83 -26.89
CA THR A 198 -16.00 7.47 -28.29
C THR A 198 -14.54 7.06 -28.46
N VAL A 199 -14.20 6.49 -29.60
CA VAL A 199 -12.83 6.07 -29.92
C VAL A 199 -12.26 6.95 -31.02
N GLN A 200 -10.95 7.21 -30.97
CA GLN A 200 -10.23 7.85 -32.06
C GLN A 200 -9.86 6.85 -33.16
N HIS A 201 -9.35 5.68 -32.78
CA HIS A 201 -8.86 4.68 -33.71
C HIS A 201 -9.89 3.56 -33.82
N GLU A 202 -10.82 3.69 -34.78
CA GLU A 202 -11.92 2.73 -35.00
C GLU A 202 -11.43 1.38 -35.52
N GLU A 203 -10.29 1.35 -36.18
CA GLU A 203 -9.70 0.13 -36.75
C GLU A 203 -8.90 -0.68 -35.73
N ARG A 204 -8.68 -0.14 -34.52
CA ARG A 204 -7.90 -0.83 -33.49
C ARG A 204 -8.52 -2.16 -33.13
N TRP A 205 -7.76 -3.24 -33.29
CA TRP A 205 -8.22 -4.54 -32.85
C TRP A 205 -8.32 -4.59 -31.31
N GLY A 206 -9.33 -5.31 -30.80
CA GLY A 206 -9.41 -5.63 -29.39
C GLY A 206 -10.51 -6.62 -29.08
N ARG A 207 -10.40 -7.24 -27.90
CA ARG A 207 -11.32 -8.26 -27.44
C ARG A 207 -11.52 -8.13 -25.93
N VAL A 208 -12.75 -8.33 -25.48
CA VAL A 208 -13.08 -8.46 -24.05
C VAL A 208 -13.62 -9.86 -23.83
N CYS A 209 -12.94 -10.64 -22.98
CA CYS A 209 -13.30 -12.02 -22.66
C CYS A 209 -13.62 -12.14 -21.17
N PRO A 210 -14.87 -12.40 -20.77
CA PRO A 210 -15.14 -12.83 -19.42
C PRO A 210 -14.56 -14.24 -19.22
N LEU A 211 -13.71 -14.41 -18.21
CA LEU A 211 -13.26 -15.74 -17.79
C LEU A 211 -14.31 -16.40 -16.88
N PRO A 212 -14.34 -17.74 -16.79
CA PRO A 212 -15.26 -18.45 -15.90
C PRO A 212 -15.10 -17.99 -14.45
N LEU A 213 -16.23 -17.83 -13.75
CA LEU A 213 -16.22 -17.47 -12.33
C LEU A 213 -15.65 -18.63 -11.50
N ALA A 214 -14.53 -18.40 -10.81
CA ALA A 214 -13.97 -19.39 -9.89
C ALA A 214 -14.90 -19.56 -8.67
N ARG A 215 -15.49 -20.75 -8.55
CA ARG A 215 -16.34 -21.13 -7.41
C ARG A 215 -15.56 -22.05 -6.48
N GLU A 216 -15.83 -21.96 -5.19
CA GLU A 216 -15.38 -23.03 -4.30
C GLU A 216 -16.11 -24.31 -4.67
N PRO A 217 -15.42 -25.46 -4.73
CA PRO A 217 -16.10 -26.73 -4.84
C PRO A 217 -17.06 -26.86 -3.65
N GLU A 218 -18.29 -27.30 -3.90
CA GLU A 218 -19.19 -27.73 -2.83
C GLU A 218 -18.58 -28.96 -2.16
N GLU A 219 -17.76 -28.74 -1.13
CA GLU A 219 -17.31 -29.81 -0.26
C GLU A 219 -18.44 -30.16 0.69
N ALA A 220 -18.79 -31.45 0.76
CA ALA A 220 -19.62 -31.95 1.84
C ALA A 220 -18.94 -31.57 3.17
N PRO A 221 -19.68 -31.03 4.16
CA PRO A 221 -19.07 -30.64 5.43
C PRO A 221 -18.34 -31.84 6.00
N GLU A 222 -17.02 -31.74 6.17
CA GLU A 222 -16.28 -32.74 6.94
C GLU A 222 -16.91 -32.78 8.33
N PRO A 223 -17.19 -33.97 8.88
CA PRO A 223 -17.77 -34.07 10.21
C PRO A 223 -16.81 -33.42 11.21
N GLU A 224 -17.26 -32.31 11.82
CA GLU A 224 -16.56 -31.64 12.91
C GLU A 224 -16.16 -32.70 13.95
N PRO A 225 -14.87 -33.00 14.12
CA PRO A 225 -14.46 -34.00 15.09
C PRO A 225 -14.79 -33.48 16.49
N ASN A 226 -15.55 -34.26 17.26
CA ASN A 226 -15.81 -33.96 18.67
C ASN A 226 -14.47 -33.90 19.45
N GLY A 227 -13.92 -32.69 19.65
CA GLY A 227 -12.75 -32.47 20.51
C GLY A 227 -11.79 -31.35 20.07
N LEU A 228 -10.88 -30.97 20.96
CA LEU A 228 -9.83 -29.98 20.70
C LEU A 228 -8.80 -30.52 19.68
N ARG A 229 -8.41 -29.71 18.69
CA ARG A 229 -7.40 -30.06 17.68
C ARG A 229 -6.02 -30.26 18.32
N ASN A 230 -5.37 -31.40 18.06
CA ASN A 230 -3.96 -31.61 18.40
C ASN A 230 -3.04 -30.99 17.32
N PRO A 231 -2.27 -29.92 17.60
CA PRO A 231 -1.48 -29.20 16.61
C PRO A 231 -0.24 -29.97 16.09
N LEU A 232 0.23 -31.01 16.79
CA LEU A 232 1.38 -31.82 16.39
C LEU A 232 1.02 -32.98 15.46
N ARG A 233 -0.25 -33.41 15.47
CA ARG A 233 -0.74 -34.54 14.68
C ARG A 233 -1.69 -34.14 13.56
N ARG A 234 -2.31 -32.96 13.66
CA ARG A 234 -3.25 -32.45 12.67
C ARG A 234 -2.84 -31.04 12.26
N PRO A 235 -2.42 -30.83 11.00
CA PRO A 235 -2.16 -29.48 10.49
C PRO A 235 -3.40 -28.62 10.67
N ARG A 236 -3.21 -27.31 10.83
CA ARG A 236 -4.34 -26.39 10.91
C ARG A 236 -5.05 -26.46 9.56
N PRO A 237 -6.37 -26.70 9.49
CA PRO A 237 -7.09 -26.50 8.25
C PRO A 237 -6.93 -25.02 7.89
N GLU A 238 -6.04 -24.74 6.95
CA GLU A 238 -5.98 -23.43 6.34
C GLU A 238 -7.19 -23.36 5.43
N SER A 239 -8.16 -22.53 5.80
CA SER A 239 -9.19 -22.08 4.86
C SER A 239 -8.52 -21.15 3.84
N ARG A 240 -7.60 -21.70 3.04
CA ARG A 240 -7.18 -21.08 1.79
C ARG A 240 -8.34 -21.31 0.85
N SER A 241 -9.10 -20.23 0.62
CA SER A 241 -10.19 -20.27 -0.34
C SER A 241 -9.66 -20.76 -1.69
N ARG A 242 -10.02 -22.00 -2.06
CA ARG A 242 -9.54 -22.67 -3.28
C ARG A 242 -9.90 -21.88 -4.54
N ARG A 243 -10.90 -20.99 -4.45
CA ARG A 243 -11.29 -20.07 -5.51
C ARG A 243 -10.11 -19.29 -6.10
N TYR A 244 -9.19 -18.81 -5.27
CA TYR A 244 -8.07 -17.99 -5.74
C TYR A 244 -7.01 -18.81 -6.46
N VAL A 245 -6.85 -20.08 -6.07
CA VAL A 245 -5.97 -21.02 -6.77
C VAL A 245 -6.56 -21.35 -8.15
N ILE A 246 -7.85 -21.68 -8.20
CA ILE A 246 -8.56 -21.97 -9.46
C ILE A 246 -8.53 -20.76 -10.41
N GLU A 247 -8.80 -19.56 -9.90
CA GLU A 247 -8.73 -18.32 -10.68
C GLU A 247 -7.31 -18.05 -11.20
N ALA A 248 -6.30 -18.20 -10.34
CA ALA A 248 -4.90 -18.03 -10.69
C ALA A 248 -4.44 -19.01 -11.78
N GLU A 249 -4.79 -20.29 -11.68
CA GLU A 249 -4.50 -21.33 -12.68
C GLU A 249 -5.19 -21.03 -14.02
N THR A 250 -6.44 -20.56 -13.98
CA THR A 250 -7.20 -20.17 -15.17
C THR A 250 -6.54 -18.99 -15.87
N ILE A 251 -6.11 -17.97 -15.12
CA ILE A 251 -5.39 -16.81 -15.66
C ILE A 251 -4.04 -17.24 -16.25
N ALA A 252 -3.25 -18.06 -15.54
CA ALA A 252 -1.97 -18.55 -16.03
C ALA A 252 -2.13 -19.34 -17.34
N THR A 253 -3.14 -20.20 -17.42
CA THR A 253 -3.48 -20.96 -18.64
C THR A 253 -3.86 -20.03 -19.79
N THR A 254 -4.68 -19.02 -19.51
CA THR A 254 -5.09 -18.01 -20.50
C THR A 254 -3.87 -17.24 -21.02
N ILE A 255 -2.97 -16.82 -20.15
CA ILE A 255 -1.73 -16.12 -20.54
C ILE A 255 -0.85 -17.01 -21.43
N ARG A 256 -0.68 -18.29 -21.07
CA ARG A 256 0.05 -19.26 -21.91
C ARG A 256 -0.57 -19.35 -23.30
N GLN A 257 -1.88 -19.52 -23.39
CA GLN A 257 -2.59 -19.59 -24.67
C GLN A 257 -2.35 -18.35 -25.53
N LEU A 258 -2.46 -17.13 -24.96
CA LEU A 258 -2.22 -15.88 -25.69
C LEU A 258 -0.80 -15.80 -26.28
N ILE A 259 0.19 -16.26 -25.51
CA ILE A 259 1.61 -16.27 -25.90
C ILE A 259 1.88 -17.35 -26.95
N ASP A 260 1.37 -18.57 -26.73
CA ASP A 260 1.56 -19.72 -27.61
C ASP A 260 0.87 -19.50 -28.97
N GLU A 261 -0.31 -18.88 -28.99
CA GLU A 261 -1.04 -18.48 -30.20
C GLU A 261 -0.43 -17.25 -30.90
N ARG A 262 0.54 -16.57 -30.27
CA ARG A 262 1.18 -15.35 -30.79
C ARG A 262 0.16 -14.28 -31.17
N VAL A 263 -0.84 -14.06 -30.32
CA VAL A 263 -1.90 -13.05 -30.55
C VAL A 263 -1.25 -11.71 -30.89
N ALA A 264 -1.64 -11.14 -32.03
CA ALA A 264 -1.10 -9.87 -32.50
C ALA A 264 -1.65 -8.72 -31.65
N ILE A 265 -0.76 -7.80 -31.26
CA ILE A 265 -1.08 -6.54 -30.61
C ILE A 265 -0.49 -5.39 -31.43
N GLU A 266 -1.14 -4.23 -31.39
CA GLU A 266 -0.57 -3.00 -31.93
C GLU A 266 0.47 -2.44 -30.96
N ALA A 267 1.67 -2.15 -31.46
CA ALA A 267 2.72 -1.42 -30.77
C ALA A 267 3.16 -0.22 -31.62
N ASP A 268 3.95 0.68 -31.04
CA ASP A 268 4.40 1.91 -31.72
C ASP A 268 5.19 1.60 -33.01
N ASP A 269 5.96 0.52 -33.02
CA ASP A 269 6.74 0.04 -34.18
C ASP A 269 5.94 -0.87 -35.14
N GLY A 270 4.62 -0.95 -34.97
CA GLY A 270 3.72 -1.79 -35.76
C GLY A 270 3.24 -3.05 -35.04
N PRO A 271 2.40 -3.88 -35.71
CA PRO A 271 1.80 -5.06 -35.11
C PRO A 271 2.85 -6.13 -34.81
N ARG A 272 2.83 -6.66 -33.58
CA ARG A 272 3.72 -7.73 -33.14
C ARG A 272 3.00 -8.75 -32.26
N PRO A 273 3.52 -9.97 -32.10
CA PRO A 273 3.02 -10.89 -31.09
C PRO A 273 3.09 -10.32 -29.67
N VAL A 274 2.09 -10.66 -28.86
CA VAL A 274 2.06 -10.38 -27.42
C VAL A 274 3.28 -11.00 -26.72
N ARG A 275 3.82 -10.28 -25.74
CA ARG A 275 4.89 -10.70 -24.85
C ARG A 275 4.39 -10.64 -23.41
N TYR A 276 5.07 -11.32 -22.48
CA TYR A 276 4.70 -11.28 -21.07
C TYR A 276 4.65 -9.85 -20.48
N GLY A 277 5.53 -8.97 -20.94
CA GLY A 277 5.56 -7.56 -20.51
C GLY A 277 4.35 -6.73 -20.95
N ASP A 278 3.52 -7.23 -21.86
CA ASP A 278 2.30 -6.55 -22.31
C ASP A 278 1.08 -6.91 -21.44
N ILE A 279 1.25 -7.80 -20.46
CA ILE A 279 0.15 -8.39 -19.67
C ILE A 279 0.17 -7.83 -18.25
N LEU A 280 -0.96 -7.25 -17.83
CA LEU A 280 -1.17 -6.74 -16.48
C LEU A 280 -2.31 -7.53 -15.80
N ILE A 281 -2.04 -8.04 -14.60
CA ILE A 281 -3.06 -8.65 -13.72
C ILE A 281 -3.42 -7.63 -12.64
N LEU A 282 -4.67 -7.14 -12.64
CA LEU A 282 -5.16 -6.16 -11.68
C LEU A 282 -6.03 -6.84 -10.62
N ALA A 283 -5.66 -6.70 -9.36
CA ALA A 283 -6.41 -7.20 -8.21
C ALA A 283 -6.85 -6.03 -7.32
N ARG A 284 -8.03 -6.13 -6.72
CA ARG A 284 -8.57 -5.09 -5.82
C ARG A 284 -7.73 -4.91 -4.55
N ASN A 285 -7.20 -6.00 -4.01
CA ASN A 285 -6.31 -6.00 -2.85
C ASN A 285 -5.22 -7.05 -3.03
N ARG A 286 -4.17 -6.97 -2.20
CA ARG A 286 -3.00 -7.85 -2.28
C ARG A 286 -3.12 -9.08 -1.41
N THR A 287 -4.19 -9.19 -0.61
CA THR A 287 -4.35 -10.22 0.43
C THR A 287 -4.22 -11.64 -0.12
N HIS A 288 -4.61 -11.85 -1.37
CA HIS A 288 -4.61 -13.16 -2.02
C HIS A 288 -3.69 -13.21 -3.23
N ILE A 289 -2.61 -12.41 -3.28
CA ILE A 289 -1.71 -12.39 -4.44
C ILE A 289 -0.84 -13.65 -4.56
N GLY A 290 -0.50 -14.28 -3.43
CA GLY A 290 0.37 -15.47 -3.37
C GLY A 290 -0.05 -16.62 -4.29
N PRO A 291 -1.34 -17.03 -4.31
CA PRO A 291 -1.84 -18.00 -5.29
C PRO A 291 -1.55 -17.67 -6.76
N TYR A 292 -1.66 -16.40 -7.17
CA TYR A 292 -1.36 -15.97 -8.54
C TYR A 292 0.12 -16.07 -8.85
N GLU A 293 0.97 -15.56 -7.95
CA GLU A 293 2.43 -15.64 -8.10
C GLU A 293 2.93 -17.09 -8.14
N GLN A 294 2.31 -17.98 -7.37
CA GLN A 294 2.59 -19.41 -7.39
C GLN A 294 2.16 -20.05 -8.72
N ALA A 295 0.96 -19.77 -9.21
CA ALA A 295 0.47 -20.33 -10.48
C ALA A 295 1.32 -19.87 -11.67
N LEU A 296 1.70 -18.57 -11.71
CA LEU A 296 2.60 -18.03 -12.72
C LEU A 296 3.98 -18.72 -12.67
N ARG A 297 4.54 -18.91 -11.47
CA ARG A 297 5.82 -19.61 -11.29
C ARG A 297 5.75 -21.06 -11.77
N GLN A 298 4.68 -21.78 -11.43
CA GLN A 298 4.48 -23.17 -11.86
C GLN A 298 4.29 -23.28 -13.38
N ALA A 299 3.66 -22.29 -14.01
CA ALA A 299 3.48 -22.23 -15.47
C ALA A 299 4.74 -21.71 -16.22
N GLY A 300 5.83 -21.39 -15.50
CA GLY A 300 7.05 -20.82 -16.09
C GLY A 300 6.84 -19.43 -16.69
N ILE A 301 5.85 -18.68 -16.23
CA ILE A 301 5.55 -17.32 -16.70
C ILE A 301 6.39 -16.32 -15.89
N PRO A 302 7.26 -15.51 -16.52
CA PRO A 302 7.96 -14.45 -15.83
C PRO A 302 6.96 -13.37 -15.38
N TYR A 303 7.06 -12.95 -14.13
CA TYR A 303 6.21 -11.90 -13.57
C TYR A 303 7.02 -10.94 -12.70
N GLN A 304 6.55 -9.70 -12.64
CA GLN A 304 7.00 -8.74 -11.63
C GLN A 304 5.97 -8.74 -10.50
N GLY A 305 6.38 -9.30 -9.36
CA GLY A 305 5.52 -9.50 -8.21
C GLY A 305 5.01 -8.20 -7.61
N ALA A 306 3.98 -8.34 -6.79
CA ALA A 306 3.37 -7.24 -6.07
C ALA A 306 4.25 -6.75 -4.90
N GLU A 307 5.14 -7.58 -4.39
CA GLU A 307 5.83 -7.33 -3.14
C GLU A 307 6.92 -6.24 -3.27
N ARG A 308 6.54 -4.99 -3.01
CA ARG A 308 7.48 -4.00 -2.50
C ARG A 308 7.66 -4.27 -1.01
N GLY A 309 8.82 -4.79 -0.61
CA GLY A 309 9.18 -4.92 0.81
C GLY A 309 9.68 -6.29 1.27
N THR A 310 9.58 -7.35 0.46
CA THR A 310 10.11 -8.67 0.85
C THR A 310 11.60 -8.84 0.63
N LEU A 311 12.30 -7.80 0.17
CA LEU A 311 13.77 -7.79 0.21
C LEU A 311 14.26 -8.11 1.62
N LEU A 312 13.69 -7.47 2.65
CA LEU A 312 14.06 -7.74 4.06
C LEU A 312 13.62 -9.12 4.57
N ASP A 313 12.70 -9.78 3.85
CA ASP A 313 12.21 -11.12 4.18
C ASP A 313 12.96 -12.24 3.48
N SER A 314 13.79 -11.92 2.49
CA SER A 314 14.63 -12.90 1.81
C SER A 314 15.61 -13.52 2.81
N LEU A 315 15.92 -14.80 2.62
CA LEU A 315 16.82 -15.52 3.54
C LEU A 315 18.19 -14.84 3.59
N GLU A 316 18.67 -14.40 2.43
CA GLU A 316 19.96 -13.73 2.26
C GLU A 316 20.02 -12.41 3.05
N VAL A 317 18.95 -11.61 2.99
CA VAL A 317 18.90 -10.34 3.73
C VAL A 317 18.68 -10.58 5.22
N ARG A 318 17.92 -11.61 5.60
CA ARG A 318 17.78 -12.00 7.02
C ARG A 318 19.11 -12.42 7.62
N ASP A 319 19.93 -13.18 6.88
CA ASP A 319 21.28 -13.56 7.32
C ASP A 319 22.16 -12.32 7.51
N MET A 320 22.09 -11.35 6.59
CA MET A 320 22.84 -10.10 6.70
C MET A 320 22.37 -9.21 7.85
N VAL A 321 21.05 -9.07 8.04
CA VAL A 321 20.47 -8.33 9.16
C VAL A 321 20.85 -8.99 10.48
N ASN A 322 20.85 -10.32 10.54
CA ASN A 322 21.28 -11.07 11.71
C ASN A 322 22.78 -10.84 12.02
N LEU A 323 23.63 -10.78 11.00
CA LEU A 323 25.04 -10.37 11.13
C LEU A 323 25.19 -8.96 11.68
N LEU A 324 24.46 -7.97 11.14
CA LEU A 324 24.52 -6.59 11.63
C LEU A 324 24.02 -6.47 13.08
N HIS A 325 22.94 -7.16 13.44
CA HIS A 325 22.46 -7.22 14.83
C HIS A 325 23.52 -7.81 15.76
N TRP A 326 24.16 -8.90 15.37
CA TRP A 326 25.23 -9.51 16.15
C TRP A 326 26.45 -8.58 16.28
N LEU A 327 26.84 -7.86 15.23
CA LEU A 327 27.93 -6.87 15.32
C LEU A 327 27.62 -5.75 16.33
N GLY A 328 26.36 -5.34 16.45
CA GLY A 328 25.90 -4.39 17.47
C GLY A 328 25.73 -5.01 18.86
N SER A 329 25.47 -6.32 18.95
CA SER A 329 25.25 -7.06 20.20
C SER A 329 25.99 -8.41 20.20
N PRO A 330 27.33 -8.44 20.38
CA PRO A 330 28.14 -9.64 20.19
C PRO A 330 27.85 -10.80 21.18
N GLN A 331 27.06 -10.53 22.20
CA GLN A 331 26.61 -11.51 23.20
C GLN A 331 25.36 -12.29 22.77
N ASP A 332 24.77 -11.96 21.62
CA ASP A 332 23.62 -12.69 21.08
C ASP A 332 24.07 -14.03 20.48
N ASN A 333 23.98 -15.08 21.31
CA ASN A 333 24.32 -16.44 20.91
C ASN A 333 23.41 -16.98 19.80
N LEU A 334 22.14 -16.55 19.74
CA LEU A 334 21.20 -17.02 18.73
C LEU A 334 21.54 -16.39 17.37
N ALA A 335 21.85 -15.09 17.37
CA ALA A 335 22.31 -14.41 16.17
C ALA A 335 23.60 -15.03 15.64
N LEU A 336 24.58 -15.30 16.52
CA LEU A 336 25.83 -15.97 16.16
C LEU A 336 25.59 -17.37 15.58
N ALA A 337 24.71 -18.17 16.18
CA ALA A 337 24.35 -19.49 15.67
C ALA A 337 23.74 -19.42 14.26
N GLY A 338 22.83 -18.47 14.03
CA GLY A 338 22.22 -18.24 12.71
C GLY A 338 23.25 -17.84 11.66
N ILE A 339 24.15 -16.92 11.99
CA ILE A 339 25.24 -16.47 11.10
C ILE A 339 26.16 -17.64 10.75
N LEU A 340 26.56 -18.44 11.74
CA LEU A 340 27.43 -19.60 11.52
C LEU A 340 26.77 -20.64 10.61
N ARG A 341 25.46 -20.86 10.78
CA ARG A 341 24.70 -21.84 9.96
C ARG A 341 24.41 -21.35 8.54
N SER A 342 24.39 -20.03 8.33
CA SER A 342 24.12 -19.41 7.03
C SER A 342 25.20 -19.73 5.98
N PRO A 343 24.91 -19.53 4.68
CA PRO A 343 25.89 -19.74 3.60
C PRO A 343 27.19 -18.93 3.74
N LEU A 344 27.23 -17.88 4.58
CA LEU A 344 28.45 -17.12 4.87
C LEU A 344 29.57 -18.01 5.43
N PHE A 345 29.23 -18.92 6.33
CA PHE A 345 30.21 -19.77 7.03
C PHE A 345 29.97 -21.27 6.85
N ASP A 346 28.71 -21.69 6.60
CA ASP A 346 28.31 -23.08 6.39
C ASP A 346 28.78 -24.03 7.50
N ALA A 347 28.65 -23.59 8.76
CA ALA A 347 28.99 -24.40 9.92
C ALA A 347 27.97 -25.53 10.11
N SER A 348 28.47 -26.71 10.45
CA SER A 348 27.65 -27.90 10.70
C SER A 348 27.00 -27.86 12.09
N ASP A 349 25.99 -28.70 12.32
CA ASP A 349 25.39 -28.86 13.65
C ASP A 349 26.44 -29.30 14.69
N ALA A 350 27.45 -30.08 14.29
CA ALA A 350 28.55 -30.48 15.16
C ALA A 350 29.42 -29.28 15.61
N ASP A 351 29.70 -28.35 14.68
CA ASP A 351 30.41 -27.11 14.97
C ASP A 351 29.64 -26.24 15.96
N LEU A 352 28.31 -26.13 15.77
CA LEU A 352 27.43 -25.38 16.68
C LEU A 352 27.36 -26.03 18.06
N MET A 353 27.28 -27.37 18.13
CA MET A 353 27.28 -28.09 19.40
C MET A 353 28.57 -27.90 20.19
N GLN A 354 29.72 -27.77 19.50
CA GLN A 354 31.00 -27.45 20.14
C GLN A 354 30.95 -26.09 20.84
N LEU A 355 30.28 -25.09 20.25
CA LEU A 355 30.07 -23.77 20.85
C LEU A 355 28.95 -23.77 21.91
N ALA A 356 28.00 -24.70 21.84
CA ALA A 356 26.90 -24.81 22.79
C ALA A 356 27.29 -25.51 24.10
N ALA A 357 28.40 -26.25 24.15
CA ALA A 357 28.81 -27.14 25.25
C ALA A 357 29.27 -26.43 26.55
N GLY A 358 28.82 -25.20 26.83
CA GLY A 358 29.17 -24.45 28.03
C GLY A 358 28.23 -23.28 28.32
N THR A 359 28.39 -22.67 29.49
CA THR A 359 27.65 -21.47 29.90
C THR A 359 28.36 -20.19 29.45
N GLY A 360 27.62 -19.13 29.15
CA GLY A 360 28.19 -17.84 28.73
C GLY A 360 28.23 -17.63 27.21
N SER A 361 29.05 -16.68 26.76
CA SER A 361 29.11 -16.21 25.37
C SER A 361 29.70 -17.26 24.42
N TRP A 362 29.01 -17.47 23.30
CA TRP A 362 29.53 -18.30 22.21
C TRP A 362 30.71 -17.64 21.52
N LEU A 363 30.78 -16.30 21.53
CA LEU A 363 31.89 -15.55 20.97
C LEU A 363 33.20 -15.82 21.73
N ASP A 364 33.19 -15.74 23.06
CA ASP A 364 34.38 -16.01 23.88
C ASP A 364 34.91 -17.43 23.61
N ARG A 365 33.99 -18.40 23.45
CA ARG A 365 34.35 -19.77 23.08
C ARG A 365 34.91 -19.86 21.67
N LEU A 366 34.30 -19.19 20.70
CA LEU A 366 34.82 -19.14 19.33
C LEU A 366 36.23 -18.54 19.28
N GLU A 367 36.51 -17.51 20.08
CA GLU A 367 37.83 -16.89 20.21
C GLU A 367 38.84 -17.83 20.90
N ALA A 368 38.41 -18.59 21.91
CA ALA A 368 39.25 -19.56 22.63
C ALA A 368 39.53 -20.86 21.84
N LEU A 369 38.68 -21.20 20.87
CA LEU A 369 38.87 -22.39 20.04
C LEU A 369 40.11 -22.26 19.15
N SER A 370 40.79 -23.40 18.94
CA SER A 370 41.84 -23.57 17.92
C SER A 370 41.34 -24.50 16.80
N PRO A 371 40.40 -24.04 15.96
CA PRO A 371 39.81 -24.87 14.91
C PRO A 371 40.80 -25.14 13.77
N PRO A 372 40.64 -26.25 13.02
CA PRO A 372 41.50 -26.58 11.88
C PRO A 372 41.51 -25.44 10.84
N PRO A 373 42.65 -25.13 10.20
CA PRO A 373 42.72 -24.14 9.13
C PRO A 373 41.70 -24.45 8.02
N GLY A 374 40.93 -23.44 7.60
CA GLY A 374 39.93 -23.58 6.54
C GLY A 374 38.57 -24.12 7.00
N SER A 375 38.42 -24.56 8.25
CA SER A 375 37.10 -24.94 8.80
C SER A 375 36.13 -23.73 8.88
N PRO A 376 34.81 -23.97 8.89
CA PRO A 376 33.80 -22.93 9.12
C PRO A 376 34.09 -22.05 10.34
N LEU A 377 34.46 -22.66 11.47
CA LEU A 377 34.76 -21.93 12.71
C LEU A 377 36.05 -21.11 12.61
N ALA A 378 37.08 -21.58 11.88
CA ALA A 378 38.30 -20.80 11.65
C ALA A 378 38.03 -19.56 10.78
N ARG A 379 37.21 -19.70 9.73
CA ARG A 379 36.76 -18.58 8.90
C ARG A 379 35.92 -17.59 9.70
N ALA A 380 34.97 -18.08 10.49
CA ALA A 380 34.12 -17.26 11.35
C ALA A 380 34.94 -16.46 12.35
N ARG A 381 35.86 -17.10 13.09
CA ARG A 381 36.73 -16.42 14.06
C ARG A 381 37.52 -15.27 13.42
N ARG A 382 38.04 -15.48 12.20
CA ARG A 382 38.79 -14.47 11.46
C ARG A 382 37.91 -13.30 11.00
N TRP A 383 36.84 -13.59 10.27
CA TRP A 383 36.06 -12.55 9.59
C TRP A 383 35.13 -11.81 10.55
N LEU A 384 34.48 -12.52 11.49
CA LEU A 384 33.66 -11.87 12.50
C LEU A 384 34.47 -10.92 13.38
N GLY A 385 35.71 -11.29 13.73
CA GLY A 385 36.63 -10.40 14.45
C GLY A 385 36.96 -9.14 13.65
N ALA A 386 37.34 -9.30 12.39
CA ALA A 386 37.69 -8.18 11.51
C ALA A 386 36.48 -7.24 11.22
N TRP A 387 35.29 -7.81 11.05
CA TRP A 387 34.07 -7.01 10.82
C TRP A 387 33.60 -6.30 12.09
N ARG A 388 33.80 -6.89 13.27
CA ARG A 388 33.51 -6.23 14.55
C ARG A 388 34.38 -5.01 14.79
N GLU A 389 35.67 -5.08 14.45
CA GLU A 389 36.56 -3.91 14.48
C GLU A 389 36.14 -2.83 13.48
N ALA A 390 35.70 -3.24 12.29
CA ALA A 390 35.24 -2.31 11.26
C ALA A 390 33.90 -1.63 11.63
N ALA A 391 32.97 -2.35 12.27
CA ALA A 391 31.62 -1.82 12.57
C ALA A 391 31.62 -0.56 13.44
N GLY A 392 32.65 -0.35 14.26
CA GLY A 392 32.83 0.87 15.06
C GLY A 392 33.57 2.03 14.36
N SER A 393 34.09 1.82 13.15
CA SER A 393 35.02 2.75 12.48
C SER A 393 34.59 3.19 11.09
N ILE A 394 33.66 2.49 10.43
CA ILE A 394 33.18 2.85 9.09
C ILE A 394 31.64 2.91 9.01
N PRO A 395 31.08 3.68 8.06
CA PRO A 395 29.64 3.66 7.77
C PRO A 395 29.11 2.25 7.48
N VAL A 396 27.82 2.03 7.78
CA VAL A 396 27.18 0.71 7.61
C VAL A 396 27.21 0.22 6.15
N HIS A 397 27.12 1.12 5.17
CA HIS A 397 27.20 0.73 3.75
C HIS A 397 28.60 0.23 3.38
N ASP A 398 29.66 0.91 3.81
CA ASP A 398 31.05 0.47 3.60
C ASP A 398 31.33 -0.86 4.32
N LEU A 399 30.74 -1.05 5.51
CA LEU A 399 30.80 -2.31 6.24
C LEU A 399 30.14 -3.45 5.46
N LEU A 400 28.96 -3.22 4.89
CA LEU A 400 28.28 -4.20 4.05
C LEU A 400 29.11 -4.56 2.81
N ASP A 401 29.66 -3.58 2.09
CA ASP A 401 30.53 -3.83 0.93
C ASP A 401 31.77 -4.66 1.31
N ARG A 402 32.33 -4.37 2.48
CA ARG A 402 33.45 -5.14 3.03
C ARG A 402 33.05 -6.57 3.40
N ILE A 403 31.87 -6.76 4.00
CA ILE A 403 31.34 -8.09 4.30
C ILE A 403 31.12 -8.89 3.02
N TYR A 404 30.51 -8.30 1.99
CA TYR A 404 30.27 -8.98 0.70
C TYR A 404 31.60 -9.38 0.03
N SER A 405 32.55 -8.45 -0.07
CA SER A 405 33.85 -8.73 -0.71
C SER A 405 34.70 -9.76 0.03
N GLN A 406 34.63 -9.82 1.37
CA GLN A 406 35.46 -10.71 2.20
C GLN A 406 34.77 -12.03 2.56
N GLY A 407 33.44 -12.01 2.64
CA GLY A 407 32.59 -13.15 2.97
C GLY A 407 32.53 -14.19 1.84
N ASN A 408 32.94 -13.81 0.63
CA ASN A 408 32.87 -14.63 -0.58
C ASN A 408 31.41 -15.06 -0.89
N VAL A 409 30.49 -14.11 -0.70
CA VAL A 409 29.04 -14.22 -0.95
C VAL A 409 28.70 -13.66 -2.31
#